data_AF-A0A3B0TEX3-F1
#
_entry.id   AF-A0A3B0TEX3-F1
#
_cell.length_a   1.000
_cell.length_b   1.000
_cell.length_c   1.000
_cell.angle_alpha   90.00
_cell.angle_beta   90.00
_cell.angle_gamma   90.00
#
_symmetry.space_group_name_H-M   'P 1'
#
loop_
_entity.id
_entity.type
_entity.pdbx_description
1 polymer ?
#
loop_
_entity_poly.entity_id
_entity_poly.type
_entity_poly.pdbx_seq_one_letter_code
_entity_poly.pdbx_strand_id
1 'polypeptide(L)'
;GDIIRDNSGPRFGAFSQEDNYVFRVASGAQVDVYHSTIADNAAVSAVFGIAANAGSASEIRNSIIHDSSSGDILDVNFGPVDITSCILHEKLSLNLLPFPIRDDLMIDDPRFVDRAGNNYHIDPITSPAIDFATSNQSTLPDMDFETRGNDYPEVNDLFGPFEVGADEAYKPNEMFSDGFEN
;
A
#
# COMPACT_ATOMS: atom_id res chain seq x y z
N GLY A 1 -9.66 4.06 -1.39
CA GLY A 1 -8.25 3.93 -1.01
C GLY A 1 -7.55 5.23 -1.30
N ASP A 2 -6.41 5.49 -0.67
CA ASP A 2 -5.65 6.72 -0.89
C ASP A 2 -4.25 6.41 -1.44
N ILE A 3 -3.74 7.26 -2.35
CA ILE A 3 -2.33 7.26 -2.75
C ILE A 3 -1.59 8.31 -1.92
N ILE A 4 -0.52 7.89 -1.24
CA ILE A 4 0.35 8.74 -0.44
C ILE A 4 1.74 8.70 -1.06
N ARG A 5 2.10 9.83 -1.67
CA ARG A 5 3.34 10.02 -2.41
C ARG A 5 3.83 11.44 -2.24
N ASP A 6 5.12 11.66 -2.55
CA ASP A 6 5.77 12.96 -2.48
C ASP A 6 5.64 13.67 -1.12
N ASN A 7 5.32 12.93 -0.05
CA ASN A 7 5.36 13.47 1.29
C ASN A 7 6.83 13.77 1.64
N SER A 8 7.07 14.88 2.36
CA SER A 8 8.37 15.43 2.76
C SER A 8 9.22 16.24 1.75
N GLY A 9 8.63 16.67 0.63
CA GLY A 9 9.16 17.76 -0.22
C GLY A 9 10.53 17.53 -0.89
N PRO A 10 10.90 18.35 -1.89
CA PRO A 10 12.21 18.23 -2.52
C PRO A 10 13.31 18.57 -1.50
N ARG A 11 14.39 17.77 -1.50
CA ARG A 11 15.64 17.92 -0.72
C ARG A 11 16.34 19.29 -0.80
N PHE A 12 15.73 20.31 -1.41
CA PHE A 12 16.28 21.65 -1.57
C PHE A 12 15.21 22.72 -1.34
N GLY A 13 15.06 23.13 -0.08
CA GLY A 13 14.10 24.17 0.30
C GLY A 13 14.09 24.55 1.78
N ALA A 14 15.25 24.85 2.38
CA ALA A 14 15.41 25.74 3.54
C ALA A 14 14.45 25.59 4.75
N PHE A 15 13.98 24.39 5.07
CA PHE A 15 13.49 24.06 6.41
C PHE A 15 14.27 22.85 6.93
N SER A 16 15.00 23.05 8.01
CA SER A 16 15.96 22.09 8.59
C SER A 16 15.28 20.96 9.39
N GLN A 17 14.12 20.50 8.95
CA GLN A 17 13.47 19.31 9.50
C GLN A 17 13.18 18.39 8.33
N GLU A 18 14.10 17.45 8.11
CA GLU A 18 13.81 16.29 7.29
C GLU A 18 12.72 15.49 8.03
N ASP A 19 11.63 15.15 7.33
CA ASP A 19 10.62 14.29 7.93
C ASP A 19 11.22 12.88 8.04
N ASN A 20 11.35 12.40 9.27
CA ASN A 20 11.93 11.07 9.51
C ASN A 20 10.99 9.94 9.04
N TYR A 21 9.69 10.21 8.96
CA TYR A 21 8.69 9.20 8.62
C TYR A 21 7.59 9.75 7.70
N VAL A 22 7.07 8.89 6.82
CA VAL A 22 5.84 9.21 6.06
C VAL A 22 4.65 9.32 7.02
N PHE A 23 4.59 8.42 7.99
CA PHE A 23 3.62 8.43 9.08
C PHE A 23 4.31 8.45 10.44
N ARG A 24 3.95 9.42 11.28
CA ARG A 24 4.34 9.45 12.68
C ARG A 24 3.12 9.17 13.56
N VAL A 25 3.15 8.03 14.27
CA VAL A 25 2.10 7.63 15.21
C VAL A 25 2.67 7.75 16.63
N ALA A 26 2.13 8.66 17.43
CA ALA A 26 2.67 8.96 18.75
C ALA A 26 1.58 9.32 19.76
N SER A 27 1.96 9.45 21.03
CA SER A 27 1.07 9.92 22.11
C SER A 27 -0.19 9.08 22.30
N GLY A 28 -0.11 7.76 22.05
CA GLY A 28 -1.24 6.84 22.19
C GLY A 28 -2.20 6.85 21.01
N ALA A 29 -1.84 7.51 19.90
CA ALA A 29 -2.61 7.46 18.68
C ALA A 29 -2.60 6.07 18.05
N GLN A 30 -3.68 5.75 17.34
CA GLN A 30 -3.78 4.60 16.44
C GLN A 30 -3.95 5.12 15.02
N VAL A 31 -3.29 4.47 14.06
CA VAL A 31 -3.53 4.69 12.62
C VAL A 31 -3.88 3.37 11.98
N ASP A 32 -4.95 3.37 11.20
CA ASP A 32 -5.39 2.23 10.43
C ASP A 32 -5.30 2.59 8.95
N VAL A 33 -4.57 1.78 8.19
CA VAL A 33 -4.31 1.99 6.76
C VAL A 33 -4.84 0.79 6.00
N TYR A 34 -5.87 1.02 5.19
CA TYR A 34 -6.52 -0.02 4.40
C TYR A 34 -6.57 0.40 2.94
N HIS A 35 -6.36 -0.55 2.02
CA HIS A 35 -6.48 -0.32 0.58
C HIS A 35 -5.81 0.98 0.15
N SER A 36 -4.53 1.15 0.48
CA SER A 36 -3.77 2.37 0.20
C SER A 36 -2.47 2.04 -0.51
N THR A 37 -1.99 2.99 -1.31
CA THR A 37 -0.71 2.89 -2.01
C THR A 37 0.24 3.95 -1.47
N ILE A 38 1.33 3.52 -0.83
CA ILE A 38 2.38 4.38 -0.31
C ILE A 38 3.64 4.13 -1.14
N ALA A 39 4.06 5.13 -1.91
CA ALA A 39 5.19 5.01 -2.83
C ALA A 39 5.90 6.34 -3.05
N ASP A 40 7.21 6.27 -3.28
CA ASP A 40 8.06 7.39 -3.70
C ASP A 40 7.94 8.65 -2.82
N ASN A 41 7.89 8.48 -1.49
CA ASN A 41 8.07 9.59 -0.56
C ASN A 41 9.56 9.80 -0.27
N ALA A 42 9.89 10.89 0.42
CA ALA A 42 11.27 11.28 0.70
C ALA A 42 11.65 11.27 2.20
N ALA A 43 10.98 10.42 3.00
CA ALA A 43 11.28 10.33 4.42
C ALA A 43 12.71 9.81 4.66
N VAL A 44 13.31 10.16 5.79
CA VAL A 44 14.74 9.85 6.02
C VAL A 44 14.98 8.53 6.72
N SER A 45 14.04 8.05 7.54
CA SER A 45 14.26 6.90 8.40
C SER A 45 13.45 5.68 7.96
N ALA A 46 12.13 5.81 7.95
CA ALA A 46 11.23 4.71 7.63
C ALA A 46 9.87 5.22 7.12
N VAL A 47 9.06 4.33 6.55
CA VAL A 47 7.67 4.67 6.18
C VAL A 47 6.83 4.96 7.44
N PHE A 48 6.88 4.08 8.43
CA PHE A 48 6.11 4.20 9.67
C PHE A 48 7.01 4.35 10.90
N GLY A 49 6.88 5.49 11.58
CA GLY A 49 7.45 5.74 12.89
C GLY A 49 6.38 5.61 13.98
N ILE A 50 6.18 4.41 14.51
CA ILE A 50 5.17 4.13 15.54
C ILE A 50 5.82 4.19 16.92
N ALA A 51 5.53 5.19 17.75
CA ALA A 51 6.22 5.36 19.02
C ALA A 51 5.92 4.21 20.01
N ALA A 52 6.94 3.43 20.39
CA ALA A 52 6.81 2.29 21.29
C ALA A 52 6.21 2.60 22.68
N ASN A 53 6.38 3.82 23.18
CA ASN A 53 6.22 4.14 24.61
C ASN A 53 4.94 4.89 24.99
N ALA A 54 3.88 4.83 24.18
CA ALA A 54 2.67 5.62 24.45
C ALA A 54 1.35 4.84 24.27
N GLY A 55 1.40 3.53 24.03
CA GLY A 55 0.22 2.78 23.60
C GLY A 55 -0.20 3.09 22.16
N SER A 56 0.71 3.69 21.37
CA SER A 56 0.48 3.89 19.95
C SER A 56 0.57 2.58 19.19
N ALA A 57 -0.34 2.39 18.25
CA ALA A 57 -0.44 1.16 17.47
C ALA A 57 -0.77 1.47 16.01
N SER A 58 -0.56 0.50 15.14
CA SER A 58 -1.01 0.62 13.76
C SER A 58 -1.52 -0.70 13.20
N GLU A 59 -2.51 -0.61 12.34
CA GLU A 59 -3.02 -1.73 11.57
C GLU A 59 -2.92 -1.38 10.09
N ILE A 60 -2.26 -2.22 9.31
CA ILE A 60 -2.05 -1.99 7.89
C ILE A 60 -2.50 -3.23 7.12
N ARG A 61 -3.53 -3.08 6.28
CA ARG A 61 -4.07 -4.19 5.49
C ARG A 61 -4.30 -3.83 4.05
N ASN A 62 -4.25 -4.84 3.18
CA ASN A 62 -4.65 -4.75 1.77
C ASN A 62 -3.97 -3.59 1.02
N SER A 63 -2.71 -3.30 1.33
CA SER A 63 -2.05 -2.07 0.89
C SER A 63 -0.74 -2.36 0.15
N ILE A 64 -0.34 -1.42 -0.68
CA ILE A 64 0.98 -1.40 -1.32
C ILE A 64 1.85 -0.43 -0.54
N ILE A 65 2.98 -0.89 0.01
CA ILE A 65 4.01 -0.05 0.63
C ILE A 65 5.30 -0.28 -0.15
N HIS A 66 5.45 0.43 -1.26
CA HIS A 66 6.62 0.32 -2.12
C HIS A 66 7.36 1.65 -2.16
N ASP A 67 7.98 2.00 -1.05
CA ASP A 67 8.58 3.31 -0.79
C ASP A 67 10.03 3.19 -0.31
N SER A 68 10.86 2.59 -1.17
CA SER A 68 12.28 2.35 -0.86
C SER A 68 13.10 3.64 -0.73
N SER A 69 12.58 4.77 -1.22
CA SER A 69 13.18 6.10 -1.03
C SER A 69 13.03 6.62 0.40
N SER A 70 12.08 6.08 1.18
CA SER A 70 11.84 6.42 2.59
C SER A 70 12.59 5.53 3.59
N GLY A 71 13.43 4.60 3.12
CA GLY A 71 14.16 3.66 3.98
C GLY A 71 13.38 2.38 4.29
N ASP A 72 13.42 1.94 5.55
CA ASP A 72 12.72 0.73 6.01
C ASP A 72 11.20 0.98 6.10
N ILE A 73 10.38 -0.08 6.18
CA ILE A 73 8.93 0.07 6.40
C ILE A 73 8.66 0.47 7.85
N LEU A 74 9.31 -0.18 8.80
CA LEU A 74 9.21 0.12 10.23
C LEU A 74 10.54 0.68 10.76
N ASP A 75 10.45 1.70 11.62
CA ASP A 75 11.60 2.18 12.39
C ASP A 75 12.13 1.10 13.37
N VAL A 76 13.33 1.25 13.92
CA VAL A 76 13.99 0.25 14.78
C VAL A 76 13.33 0.05 16.16
N ASN A 77 12.51 1.01 16.62
CA ASN A 77 11.83 0.96 17.91
C ASN A 77 10.36 1.35 17.74
N PHE A 78 9.56 0.39 17.28
CA PHE A 78 8.15 0.61 16.98
C PHE A 78 7.21 0.07 18.07
N GLY A 79 6.04 0.70 18.20
CA GLY A 79 4.91 0.16 18.99
C GLY A 79 4.22 -1.01 18.28
N PRO A 80 3.17 -1.61 18.86
CA PRO A 80 2.45 -2.71 18.23
C PRO A 80 2.00 -2.37 16.79
N VAL A 81 2.27 -3.27 15.85
CA VAL A 81 1.82 -3.14 14.46
C VAL A 81 1.36 -4.50 13.94
N ASP A 82 0.22 -4.50 13.24
CA ASP A 82 -0.26 -5.64 12.47
C ASP A 82 -0.23 -5.28 10.97
N ILE A 83 0.44 -6.09 10.17
CA ILE A 83 0.60 -5.89 8.72
C ILE A 83 0.22 -7.19 8.02
N THR A 84 -0.76 -7.13 7.12
CA THR A 84 -1.34 -8.31 6.46
C THR A 84 -1.80 -7.99 5.04
N SER A 85 -1.75 -8.94 4.12
CA SER A 85 -2.22 -8.74 2.72
C SER A 85 -1.58 -7.50 2.09
N CYS A 86 -0.25 -7.43 2.06
CA CYS A 86 0.44 -6.26 1.53
C CYS A 86 1.56 -6.63 0.56
N ILE A 87 1.76 -5.79 -0.45
CA ILE A 87 2.98 -5.78 -1.27
C ILE A 87 3.92 -4.73 -0.72
N LEU A 88 5.17 -5.11 -0.48
CA LEU A 88 6.14 -4.33 0.25
C LEU A 88 7.47 -4.26 -0.50
N HIS A 89 8.24 -3.17 -0.36
CA HIS A 89 9.59 -3.11 -0.96
C HIS A 89 10.64 -3.90 -0.17
N GLU A 90 10.40 -4.19 1.11
CA GLU A 90 11.30 -4.94 1.98
C GLU A 90 10.55 -5.69 3.09
N LYS A 91 11.24 -6.63 3.76
CA LYS A 91 10.71 -7.36 4.94
C LYS A 91 11.69 -7.49 6.10
N LEU A 92 12.87 -6.92 5.99
CA LEU A 92 13.89 -7.00 7.02
C LEU A 92 13.45 -6.28 8.29
N SER A 93 12.82 -5.10 8.19
CA SER A 93 12.30 -4.37 9.34
C SER A 93 11.20 -5.14 10.08
N LEU A 94 10.45 -5.98 9.34
CA LEU A 94 9.40 -6.84 9.87
C LEU A 94 9.92 -8.02 10.71
N ASN A 95 11.21 -8.39 10.60
CA ASN A 95 11.79 -9.47 11.42
C ASN A 95 11.81 -9.13 12.92
N LEU A 96 11.61 -7.86 13.26
CA LEU A 96 11.49 -7.38 14.63
C LEU A 96 10.08 -7.59 15.21
N LEU A 97 9.10 -7.98 14.37
CA LEU A 97 7.76 -8.30 14.83
C LEU A 97 7.78 -9.54 15.73
N PRO A 98 6.92 -9.60 16.76
CA PRO A 98 6.87 -10.74 17.68
C PRO A 98 6.33 -12.03 17.04
N PHE A 99 5.87 -11.97 15.79
CA PHE A 99 5.30 -13.09 15.04
C PHE A 99 6.06 -13.31 13.72
N PRO A 100 6.06 -14.54 13.18
CA PRO A 100 6.63 -14.80 11.86
C PRO A 100 5.97 -13.93 10.79
N ILE A 101 6.77 -13.55 9.79
CA ILE A 101 6.27 -12.94 8.56
C ILE A 101 5.25 -13.90 7.94
N ARG A 102 4.07 -13.37 7.64
CA ARG A 102 2.94 -14.11 7.10
C ARG A 102 3.08 -14.34 5.59
N ASP A 103 2.40 -15.37 5.09
CA ASP A 103 2.36 -15.70 3.66
C ASP A 103 1.51 -14.70 2.84
N ASP A 104 0.70 -13.87 3.51
CA ASP A 104 -0.07 -12.78 2.93
C ASP A 104 0.76 -11.48 2.77
N LEU A 105 2.09 -11.56 2.87
CA LEU A 105 3.01 -10.46 2.61
C LEU A 105 3.92 -10.81 1.43
N MET A 106 3.97 -9.94 0.43
CA MET A 106 4.75 -10.15 -0.79
C MET A 106 5.83 -9.07 -0.94
N ILE A 107 7.06 -9.49 -1.25
CA ILE A 107 8.15 -8.58 -1.63
C ILE A 107 8.33 -8.66 -3.13
N ASP A 108 7.68 -7.77 -3.86
CA ASP A 108 7.75 -7.66 -5.32
C ASP A 108 7.47 -6.22 -5.77
N ASP A 109 7.77 -5.93 -7.03
CA ASP A 109 7.38 -4.69 -7.69
C ASP A 109 5.85 -4.70 -7.96
N PRO A 110 5.09 -3.68 -7.50
CA PRO A 110 3.67 -3.55 -7.79
C PRO A 110 3.34 -3.37 -9.27
N ARG A 111 4.33 -3.03 -10.12
CA ARG A 111 4.18 -2.80 -11.56
C ARG A 111 3.09 -1.77 -11.85
N PHE A 112 3.34 -0.54 -11.42
CA PHE A 112 2.48 0.59 -11.75
C PHE A 112 2.54 0.92 -13.25
N VAL A 113 1.44 1.44 -13.80
CA VAL A 113 1.31 1.78 -15.23
C VAL A 113 2.40 2.77 -15.69
N ASP A 114 2.64 3.85 -14.94
CA ASP A 114 3.75 4.78 -15.21
C ASP A 114 4.20 5.48 -13.93
N ARG A 115 5.02 4.78 -13.14
CA ARG A 115 5.58 5.31 -11.89
C ARG A 115 6.35 6.62 -12.10
N ALA A 116 7.12 6.75 -13.17
CA ALA A 116 7.92 7.95 -13.44
C ALA A 116 7.05 9.16 -13.81
N GLY A 117 5.90 8.92 -14.44
CA GLY A 117 4.86 9.90 -14.72
C GLY A 117 3.87 10.14 -13.57
N ASN A 118 4.10 9.58 -12.38
CA ASN A 118 3.20 9.60 -11.22
C ASN A 118 1.83 8.93 -11.45
N ASN A 119 1.77 7.96 -12.35
CA ASN A 119 0.62 7.10 -12.55
C ASN A 119 0.81 5.79 -11.77
N TYR A 120 0.21 5.75 -10.57
CA TYR A 120 0.29 4.64 -9.63
C TYR A 120 -0.90 3.67 -9.71
N HIS A 121 -1.70 3.76 -10.77
CA HIS A 121 -2.64 2.67 -11.09
C HIS A 121 -1.84 1.39 -11.32
N ILE A 122 -2.40 0.26 -10.91
CA ILE A 122 -1.71 -1.01 -11.08
C ILE A 122 -1.85 -1.48 -12.54
N ASP A 123 -0.79 -2.07 -13.10
CA ASP A 123 -0.86 -2.62 -14.45
C ASP A 123 -1.75 -3.88 -14.46
N PRO A 124 -2.88 -3.89 -15.21
CA PRO A 124 -3.89 -4.95 -15.15
C PRO A 124 -3.41 -6.31 -15.71
N ILE A 125 -2.24 -6.35 -16.35
CA ILE A 125 -1.73 -7.56 -17.00
C ILE A 125 -0.62 -8.18 -16.17
N THR A 126 0.21 -7.33 -15.55
CA THR A 126 1.45 -7.76 -14.95
C THR A 126 1.49 -7.60 -13.45
N SER A 127 0.67 -6.72 -12.85
CA SER A 127 0.77 -6.44 -11.42
C SER A 127 0.49 -7.68 -10.56
N PRO A 128 1.36 -7.99 -9.57
CA PRO A 128 1.07 -9.01 -8.58
C PRO A 128 0.05 -8.56 -7.52
N ALA A 129 -0.41 -7.30 -7.58
CA ALA A 129 -1.40 -6.75 -6.66
C ALA A 129 -2.83 -7.23 -6.95
N ILE A 130 -3.06 -7.70 -8.18
CA ILE A 130 -4.33 -8.24 -8.64
C ILE A 130 -4.63 -9.53 -7.88
N ASP A 131 -5.83 -9.65 -7.33
CA ASP A 131 -6.35 -10.83 -6.62
C ASP A 131 -5.43 -11.36 -5.48
N PHE A 132 -4.71 -10.44 -4.84
CA PHE A 132 -3.78 -10.73 -3.74
C PHE A 132 -4.38 -10.52 -2.34
N ALA A 133 -5.44 -9.75 -2.18
CA ALA A 133 -6.00 -9.47 -0.85
C ALA A 133 -6.83 -10.65 -0.32
N THR A 134 -6.57 -11.04 0.93
CA THR A 134 -7.25 -12.17 1.61
C THR A 134 -8.71 -11.89 2.00
N SER A 135 -9.14 -10.63 1.95
CA SER A 135 -10.48 -10.23 2.35
C SER A 135 -10.82 -8.83 1.85
N ASN A 136 -12.11 -8.54 1.72
CA ASN A 136 -12.56 -7.17 1.54
C ASN A 136 -12.57 -6.43 2.88
N GLN A 137 -11.73 -5.41 3.02
CA GLN A 137 -11.71 -4.54 4.20
C GLN A 137 -12.46 -3.21 3.96
N SER A 138 -13.04 -3.01 2.77
CA SER A 138 -13.78 -1.79 2.42
C SER A 138 -14.96 -2.05 1.48
N THR A 139 -16.17 -1.66 1.90
CA THR A 139 -17.33 -1.59 0.99
C THR A 139 -17.35 -0.32 0.15
N LEU A 140 -16.42 0.62 0.39
CA LEU A 140 -16.32 1.85 -0.38
C LEU A 140 -15.56 1.60 -1.69
N PRO A 141 -15.94 2.33 -2.76
CA PRO A 141 -15.19 2.32 -3.99
C PRO A 141 -13.70 2.66 -3.82
N ASP A 142 -12.92 2.34 -4.83
CA ASP A 142 -11.53 2.77 -4.93
C ASP A 142 -11.39 4.27 -5.25
N MET A 143 -10.17 4.68 -5.63
CA MET A 143 -9.86 6.07 -5.95
C MET A 143 -10.47 6.56 -7.27
N ASP A 144 -10.83 5.65 -8.17
CA ASP A 144 -11.47 5.92 -9.46
C ASP A 144 -12.99 5.69 -9.43
N PHE A 145 -13.53 5.46 -8.23
CA PHE A 145 -14.93 5.17 -7.95
C PHE A 145 -15.41 3.81 -8.47
N GLU A 146 -14.50 2.87 -8.65
CA GLU A 146 -14.80 1.49 -9.04
C GLU A 146 -15.14 0.63 -7.83
N THR A 147 -16.00 -0.38 -8.05
CA THR A 147 -16.36 -1.32 -6.99
C THR A 147 -15.20 -2.29 -6.75
N ARG A 148 -14.88 -2.54 -5.48
CA ARG A 148 -13.82 -3.48 -5.10
C ARG A 148 -14.20 -4.93 -5.31
N GLY A 149 -13.22 -5.76 -5.66
CA GLY A 149 -13.41 -7.20 -5.78
C GLY A 149 -13.78 -7.64 -7.20
N ASN A 150 -13.34 -6.88 -8.19
CA ASN A 150 -13.60 -7.18 -9.59
C ASN A 150 -12.66 -8.31 -10.06
N ASP A 151 -13.01 -9.56 -9.74
CA ASP A 151 -12.26 -10.79 -10.12
C ASP A 151 -11.74 -10.78 -11.57
N TYR A 152 -10.43 -10.88 -11.74
CA TYR A 152 -9.77 -11.02 -13.04
C TYR A 152 -9.63 -12.49 -13.42
N PRO A 153 -10.53 -13.08 -14.24
CA PRO A 153 -10.57 -14.54 -14.41
C PRO A 153 -9.35 -15.12 -15.16
N GLU A 154 -8.53 -14.24 -15.75
CA GLU A 154 -7.28 -14.61 -16.41
C GLU A 154 -6.05 -14.56 -15.47
N VAL A 155 -6.21 -13.97 -14.29
CA VAL A 155 -5.24 -13.97 -13.19
C VAL A 155 -5.68 -15.03 -12.18
N ASN A 156 -4.72 -15.73 -11.57
CA ASN A 156 -5.06 -16.69 -10.52
C ASN A 156 -5.27 -15.93 -9.21
N ASP A 157 -6.46 -16.06 -8.63
CA ASP A 157 -6.71 -15.71 -7.23
C ASP A 157 -5.69 -16.39 -6.33
N LEU A 158 -4.76 -15.61 -5.76
CA LEU A 158 -3.86 -16.15 -4.74
C LEU A 158 -4.60 -16.29 -3.42
N PHE A 159 -5.38 -15.28 -3.06
CA PHE A 159 -6.10 -15.21 -1.79
C PHE A 159 -7.57 -14.80 -1.89
N GLY A 160 -8.03 -14.40 -3.09
CA GLY A 160 -9.41 -14.00 -3.39
C GLY A 160 -9.45 -12.90 -4.45
N PRO A 161 -10.63 -12.42 -4.85
CA PRO A 161 -10.80 -11.55 -6.02
C PRO A 161 -10.49 -10.07 -5.74
N PHE A 162 -9.84 -9.79 -4.60
CA PHE A 162 -9.60 -8.43 -4.13
C PHE A 162 -8.16 -8.05 -4.37
N GLU A 163 -7.97 -6.79 -4.71
CA GLU A 163 -6.66 -6.26 -5.00
C GLU A 163 -6.09 -5.52 -3.78
N VAL A 164 -4.77 -5.45 -3.71
CA VAL A 164 -4.08 -4.64 -2.72
C VAL A 164 -3.69 -3.29 -3.29
N GLY A 165 -3.79 -2.24 -2.46
CA GLY A 165 -3.51 -0.88 -2.87
C GLY A 165 -4.76 0.00 -2.96
N ALA A 166 -4.53 1.23 -3.41
CA ALA A 166 -5.57 2.26 -3.51
C ALA A 166 -6.60 1.99 -4.60
N ASP A 167 -6.16 1.32 -5.65
CA ASP A 167 -6.78 1.17 -6.96
C ASP A 167 -7.26 -0.28 -7.15
N GLU A 168 -8.35 -0.46 -7.89
CA GLU A 168 -8.62 -1.74 -8.56
C GLU A 168 -8.13 -1.63 -10.02
N ALA A 169 -7.55 -2.68 -10.57
CA ALA A 169 -7.14 -2.69 -11.96
C ALA A 169 -8.38 -2.39 -12.81
N TYR A 170 -8.16 -1.67 -13.90
CA TYR A 170 -9.21 -1.38 -14.87
C TYR A 170 -9.35 -2.51 -15.91
N LYS A 171 -10.58 -3.01 -16.13
CA LYS A 171 -10.89 -3.93 -17.23
C LYS A 171 -11.31 -3.17 -18.49
N PRO A 172 -10.51 -3.20 -19.58
CA PRO A 172 -10.83 -2.45 -20.80
C PRO A 172 -12.10 -2.90 -21.54
N ASN A 173 -12.65 -4.07 -21.21
CA ASN A 173 -13.71 -4.72 -21.98
C ASN A 173 -15.13 -4.55 -21.40
N GLU A 174 -15.30 -3.89 -20.25
CA GLU A 174 -16.64 -3.73 -19.67
C GLU A 174 -17.47 -2.60 -20.31
N MET A 175 -16.84 -1.65 -21.03
CA MET A 175 -17.54 -0.53 -21.67
C MET A 175 -18.26 -0.88 -22.99
N PHE A 176 -18.15 -2.11 -23.48
CA PHE A 176 -18.80 -2.55 -24.73
C PHE A 176 -19.86 -3.64 -24.53
N SER A 177 -20.17 -4.02 -23.28
CA SER A 177 -21.22 -5.02 -22.99
C SER A 177 -22.64 -4.44 -23.10
N ASP A 178 -22.81 -3.12 -22.99
CA ASP A 178 -24.08 -2.43 -23.20
C ASP A 178 -24.09 -1.66 -24.54
N GLY A 179 -24.50 -2.33 -25.64
CA GLY A 179 -25.20 -1.61 -26.72
C GLY A 179 -24.72 -1.76 -28.17
N PHE A 180 -23.92 -2.77 -28.54
CA PHE A 180 -23.60 -3.04 -29.95
C PHE A 180 -23.99 -4.44 -30.46
N GLU A 181 -25.12 -4.99 -29.99
CA GLU A 181 -25.81 -6.05 -30.73
C GLU A 181 -27.00 -5.45 -31.50
N ASN A 182 -26.82 -5.33 -32.83
CA ASN A 182 -27.88 -5.14 -33.82
C ASN A 182 -28.17 -6.48 -34.51
#